data_AF-A0A835HIG5-F1
#
_entry.id   AF-A0A835HIG5-F1
#
_cell.length_a   1.000
_cell.length_b   1.000
_cell.length_c   1.000
_cell.angle_alpha   90.00
_cell.angle_beta   90.00
_cell.angle_gamma   90.00
#
_symmetry.space_group_name_H-M   'P 1'
#
loop_
_entity.id
_entity.type
_entity.pdbx_description
1 polymer ?
#
loop_
_entity_poly.entity_id
_entity_poly.type
_entity_poly.pdbx_seq_one_letter_code
_entity_poly.pdbx_strand_id
1 'polypeptide(L)'
;MTNADAEFGYGVSHIDPVKAINLGNVSGYPKNFSGSVMDLNHPSIMFVDANTTFSRTVTDVGAANSTYKATITSPSNLKIDIRPNVLGPQVHK
;
A
#
# COMPACT_ATOMS: atom_id res chain seq x y z
N MET A 1 -21.87 6.68 -6.32
CA MET A 1 -22.11 6.09 -4.98
C MET A 1 -20.75 5.70 -4.42
N THR A 2 -20.16 6.54 -3.57
CA THR A 2 -18.94 6.21 -2.84
C THR A 2 -19.37 6.00 -1.40
N ASN A 3 -19.48 4.74 -0.99
CA ASN A 3 -19.81 4.34 0.37
C ASN A 3 -18.63 4.69 1.28
N ALA A 4 -18.80 5.71 2.10
CA ALA A 4 -17.77 6.19 3.04
C ALA A 4 -17.30 5.10 4.02
N ASP A 5 -18.12 4.06 4.24
CA ASP A 5 -17.86 2.98 5.21
C ASP A 5 -17.44 1.64 4.56
N ALA A 6 -17.09 1.63 3.26
CA ALA A 6 -16.76 0.39 2.52
C ALA A 6 -15.64 -0.43 3.18
N GLU A 7 -14.60 0.25 3.65
CA GLU A 7 -13.36 -0.37 4.13
C GLU A 7 -13.55 -1.07 5.49
N PHE A 8 -14.43 -0.57 6.35
CA PHE A 8 -14.73 -1.22 7.64
C PHE A 8 -15.69 -2.39 7.52
N GLY A 9 -16.55 -2.39 6.49
CA GLY A 9 -17.45 -3.51 6.21
C GLY A 9 -16.74 -4.69 5.57
N TYR A 10 -15.88 -4.44 4.57
CA TYR A 10 -15.34 -5.49 3.70
C TYR A 10 -13.83 -5.36 3.39
N GLY A 11 -13.10 -4.45 4.05
CA GLY A 11 -11.66 -4.29 3.85
C GLY A 11 -11.29 -3.91 2.41
N VAL A 12 -10.31 -4.60 1.84
CA VAL A 12 -9.80 -4.39 0.47
C VAL A 12 -10.70 -5.02 -0.62
N SER A 13 -12.00 -5.15 -0.37
CA SER A 13 -13.02 -5.70 -1.28
C SER A 13 -12.91 -7.23 -1.50
N HIS A 14 -13.61 -7.73 -2.52
CA HIS A 14 -13.72 -9.15 -2.85
C HIS A 14 -12.41 -9.73 -3.37
N ILE A 15 -12.09 -10.95 -2.92
CA ILE A 15 -10.92 -11.68 -3.41
C ILE A 15 -11.07 -12.04 -4.89
N ASP A 16 -10.04 -11.74 -5.68
CA ASP A 16 -9.86 -12.25 -7.04
C ASP A 16 -8.75 -13.32 -7.00
N PRO A 17 -9.10 -14.61 -6.91
CA PRO A 17 -8.11 -15.67 -6.72
C PRO A 17 -7.20 -15.84 -7.94
N VAL A 18 -7.66 -15.48 -9.14
CA VAL A 18 -6.84 -15.57 -10.36
C VAL A 18 -5.74 -14.52 -10.34
N LYS A 19 -6.06 -13.29 -9.91
CA LYS A 19 -5.05 -12.22 -9.75
C LYS A 19 -4.13 -12.42 -8.55
N ALA A 20 -4.61 -13.08 -7.50
CA ALA A 20 -3.81 -13.33 -6.29
C ALA A 20 -2.61 -14.26 -6.53
N ILE A 21 -2.63 -15.07 -7.59
CA ILE A 21 -1.53 -16.01 -7.93
C ILE A 21 -0.30 -15.27 -8.46
N ASN A 22 -0.48 -14.16 -9.19
CA ASN A 22 0.62 -13.44 -9.83
C ASN A 22 0.50 -11.94 -9.54
N LEU A 23 0.91 -11.58 -8.33
CA LEU A 23 0.99 -10.21 -7.88
C LEU A 23 2.29 -9.59 -8.43
N GLY A 24 2.23 -8.35 -8.92
CA GLY A 24 3.46 -7.62 -9.26
C GLY A 24 4.26 -7.22 -8.01
N ASN A 25 3.56 -6.91 -6.92
CA ASN A 25 4.12 -6.34 -5.70
C ASN A 25 3.45 -6.91 -4.45
N VAL A 26 4.21 -7.13 -3.38
CA VAL A 26 3.69 -7.62 -2.09
C VAL A 26 4.15 -6.77 -0.90
N SER A 27 3.28 -6.68 0.10
CA SER A 27 3.54 -6.11 1.43
C SER A 27 3.49 -7.24 2.45
N GLY A 28 4.42 -7.26 3.41
CA GLY A 28 4.61 -8.40 4.31
C GLY A 28 4.81 -7.98 5.76
N TYR A 29 4.23 -8.74 6.69
CA TYR A 29 4.38 -8.52 8.13
C TYR A 29 5.81 -8.83 8.60
N PRO A 30 6.48 -7.93 9.33
CA PRO A 30 7.74 -8.24 9.98
C PRO A 30 7.52 -9.25 11.12
N LYS A 31 8.31 -10.32 11.16
CA LYS A 31 8.17 -11.43 12.14
C LYS A 31 8.43 -11.02 13.60
N ASN A 32 9.06 -9.86 13.83
CA ASN A 32 9.27 -9.24 15.15
C ASN A 32 9.21 -7.71 14.96
N PHE A 33 8.10 -7.07 15.31
CA PHE A 33 7.93 -5.63 15.17
C PHE A 33 7.99 -4.93 16.51
N SER A 34 9.06 -4.16 16.73
CA SER A 34 9.22 -3.26 17.89
C SER A 34 9.10 -1.78 17.51
N GLY A 35 8.63 -1.48 16.29
CA GLY A 35 8.48 -0.13 15.75
C GLY A 35 7.09 0.48 15.99
N SER A 36 6.88 1.69 15.47
CA SER A 36 5.58 2.37 15.51
C SER A 36 4.56 1.61 14.66
N VAL A 37 3.31 1.46 15.13
CA VAL A 37 2.22 0.86 14.33
C VAL A 37 2.09 1.52 12.93
N MET A 38 2.48 2.79 12.80
CA MET A 38 2.49 3.51 11.52
C MET A 38 3.52 3.00 10.51
N ASP A 39 4.57 2.32 10.95
CA ASP A 39 5.62 1.73 10.11
C ASP A 39 5.39 0.24 9.82
N LEU A 40 4.27 -0.32 10.28
CA LEU A 40 3.92 -1.69 9.97
C LEU A 40 3.72 -1.85 8.47
N ASN A 41 4.43 -2.77 7.82
CA ASN A 41 4.25 -3.04 6.40
C ASN A 41 2.95 -3.82 6.10
N HIS A 42 1.82 -3.12 6.21
CA HIS A 42 0.47 -3.63 5.98
C HIS A 42 -0.12 -3.08 4.66
N PRO A 43 -0.88 -3.90 3.88
CA PRO A 43 -1.47 -3.49 2.61
C PRO A 43 -2.65 -2.51 2.73
N SER A 44 -3.05 -2.17 3.95
CA SER A 44 -4.04 -1.12 4.24
C SER A 44 -3.55 -0.18 5.34
N ILE A 45 -4.13 1.02 5.37
CA ILE A 45 -3.82 2.09 6.32
C ILE A 45 -5.12 2.48 7.03
N MET A 46 -5.04 2.69 8.34
CA MET A 46 -6.10 3.32 9.13
C MET A 46 -5.50 4.51 9.86
N PHE A 47 -6.21 5.64 9.90
CA PHE A 47 -5.81 6.84 10.63
C PHE A 47 -7.03 7.52 11.25
N VAL A 48 -6.83 8.27 12.33
CA VAL A 48 -7.87 9.07 12.98
C VAL A 48 -7.35 10.50 13.09
N ASP A 49 -7.92 11.40 12.29
CA ASP A 49 -7.88 12.88 12.31
C ASP A 49 -6.52 13.61 12.45
N ALA A 50 -5.38 12.92 12.39
CA ALA A 50 -4.06 13.52 12.48
C ALA A 50 -3.30 13.50 11.14
N ASN A 51 -2.57 14.60 10.86
CA ASN A 51 -1.56 14.62 9.81
C ASN A 51 -0.44 13.62 10.15
N THR A 52 -0.46 12.47 9.48
CA THR A 52 0.38 11.30 9.80
C THR A 52 1.09 10.80 8.56
N THR A 53 2.35 10.41 8.72
CA THR A 53 3.14 9.74 7.68
C THR A 53 3.22 8.25 7.98
N PHE A 54 3.01 7.43 6.95
CA PHE A 54 3.11 5.97 7.02
C PHE A 54 4.27 5.50 6.15
N SER A 55 5.14 4.67 6.70
CA SER A 55 6.25 4.07 5.95
C SER A 55 5.88 2.65 5.51
N ARG A 56 6.09 2.31 4.24
CA ARG A 56 5.84 0.97 3.70
C ARG A 56 6.99 0.54 2.80
N THR A 57 7.20 -0.77 2.73
CA THR A 57 8.18 -1.39 1.84
C THR A 57 7.46 -2.35 0.93
N VAL A 58 7.65 -2.17 -0.37
CA VAL A 58 7.08 -3.03 -1.39
C VAL A 58 8.19 -3.91 -1.95
N THR A 59 7.95 -5.21 -2.03
CA THR A 59 8.83 -6.13 -2.74
C THR A 59 8.27 -6.37 -4.13
N ASP A 60 9.07 -6.04 -5.16
CA ASP A 60 8.77 -6.39 -6.55
C ASP A 60 8.96 -7.90 -6.73
N VAL A 61 7.87 -8.56 -7.05
CA VAL A 61 7.79 -10.00 -7.34
C VAL A 61 7.29 -10.25 -8.77
N GLY A 62 7.21 -9.19 -9.58
CA GLY A 62 6.79 -9.23 -10.98
C GLY A 62 7.95 -9.44 -11.95
N ALA A 63 7.76 -8.96 -13.18
CA ALA A 63 8.78 -9.05 -14.22
C ALA A 63 10.03 -8.24 -13.86
N ALA A 64 11.21 -8.76 -14.21
CA ALA A 64 12.46 -8.05 -13.98
C ALA A 64 12.45 -6.65 -14.62
N ASN A 65 13.07 -5.69 -13.95
CA ASN A 65 13.17 -4.29 -14.36
C ASN A 65 11.84 -3.52 -14.48
N SER A 66 10.85 -3.87 -13.66
CA SER A 66 9.58 -3.15 -13.62
C SER A 66 9.71 -1.76 -12.98
N THR A 67 8.88 -0.82 -13.45
CA THR A 67 8.71 0.50 -12.84
C THR A 67 7.25 0.71 -12.48
N TYR A 68 6.99 1.07 -11.23
CA TYR A 68 5.64 1.27 -10.69
C TYR A 68 5.44 2.74 -10.34
N LYS A 69 4.35 3.33 -10.85
CA LYS A 69 3.93 4.70 -10.54
C LYS A 69 2.71 4.68 -9.65
N ALA A 70 2.77 5.38 -8.52
CA ALA A 70 1.67 5.48 -7.58
C ALA A 70 0.54 6.36 -8.15
N THR A 71 -0.71 5.93 -7.94
CA THR A 71 -1.91 6.68 -8.29
C THR A 71 -2.75 6.90 -7.04
N ILE A 72 -3.25 8.12 -6.84
CA ILE A 72 -4.05 8.49 -5.67
C ILE A 72 -5.49 8.72 -6.14
N THR A 73 -6.44 8.07 -5.46
CA THR A 73 -7.87 8.36 -5.54
C THR A 73 -8.35 8.67 -4.13
N SER A 74 -8.76 9.90 -3.87
CA SER A 74 -9.23 10.34 -2.54
C SER A 74 -10.41 11.31 -2.67
N PRO A 75 -11.28 11.40 -1.64
CA PRO A 75 -12.31 12.43 -1.59
C PRO A 75 -11.68 13.82 -1.43
N SER A 76 -12.42 14.87 -1.77
CA SER A 76 -11.91 16.26 -1.82
C SER A 76 -11.44 16.81 -0.48
N ASN A 77 -11.90 16.25 0.64
CA ASN A 77 -11.51 16.65 2.00
C ASN A 77 -10.26 15.92 2.53
N LEU A 78 -9.67 15.00 1.76
CA LEU A 78 -8.48 14.24 2.16
C LEU A 78 -7.32 14.51 1.23
N LYS A 79 -6.22 15.02 1.78
CA LYS A 79 -4.95 15.21 1.05
C LYS A 79 -4.01 14.05 1.34
N ILE A 80 -3.63 13.33 0.28
CA ILE A 80 -2.64 12.24 0.32
C ILE A 80 -1.44 12.66 -0.53
N ASP A 81 -0.23 12.46 0.00
CA ASP A 81 1.04 12.63 -0.73
C ASP A 81 1.86 11.35 -0.62
N ILE A 82 2.52 10.94 -1.71
CA ILE A 82 3.33 9.71 -1.77
C ILE A 82 4.74 10.07 -2.18
N ARG A 83 5.73 9.66 -1.37
CA ARG A 83 7.16 9.91 -1.63
C ARG A 83 7.99 8.65 -1.42
N PRO A 84 8.75 8.19 -2.43
CA PRO A 84 8.68 8.60 -3.84
C PRO A 84 7.38 8.10 -4.50
N ASN A 85 6.88 8.81 -5.51
CA ASN A 85 5.69 8.41 -6.28
C ASN A 85 5.99 7.47 -7.45
N VAL A 86 7.27 7.15 -7.68
CA VAL A 86 7.73 6.16 -8.66
C VAL A 86 8.78 5.28 -7.98
N LEU A 87 8.59 3.96 -8.10
CA LEU A 87 9.56 2.96 -7.69
C LEU A 87 10.06 2.23 -8.93
N GLY A 88 11.37 2.23 -9.12
CA GLY A 88 12.02 1.55 -10.24
C GLY A 88 12.83 0.33 -9.79
N PRO A 89 13.51 -0.33 -10.75
CA PRO A 89 14.37 -1.47 -10.49
C PRO A 89 15.47 -1.08 -9.50
N GLN A 90 15.71 -1.91 -8.49
CA GLN A 90 16.85 -1.74 -7.62
C GLN A 90 18.10 -2.20 -8.39
N VAL A 91 19.01 -1.28 -8.69
CA VAL A 91 20.32 -1.62 -9.24
C VAL A 91 21.16 -2.15 -8.08
N HIS A 92 21.37 -3.46 -8.02
CA HIS A 92 22.43 -4.00 -7.17
C HIS A 92 23.77 -3.45 -7.70
N LYS A 93 24.44 -2.63 -6.90
CA LYS A 93 25.86 -2.34 -7.06
C LYS A 93 26.69 -3.49 -6.51
#